data_AF-A0A6B8M851-F1
#
_entry.id   AF-A0A6B8M851-F1
#
_cell.length_a   1.000
_cell.length_b   1.000
_cell.length_c   1.000
_cell.angle_alpha   90.00
_cell.angle_beta   90.00
_cell.angle_gamma   90.00
#
_symmetry.space_group_name_H-M   'P 1'
#
loop_
_entity.id
_entity.type
_entity.pdbx_description
1 polymer ?
#
loop_
_entity_poly.entity_id
_entity_poly.type
_entity_poly.pdbx_seq_one_letter_code
_entity_poly.pdbx_strand_id
1 'polypeptide(L)'
;MTNAHEKLVEAQFGPRAKAYVDSAVHARGPDLDALEGVVSDAHPVHALDLGAGGGHVSYLMARHATRVTAADLSEEMLATIRATARANGLANIDAAQALAERLPFPDAHFDFLASRYSVHHWRDVEAGLREAHRVLAPGRRAAFIDVYAPAKAQLDTHLQAVELLRDASHVRDYSLAEWVAALSRAALSIETLRSWRIRLDFDSWTARMRTPADNARAIRALQAAATAEVAGHFAIEPDGSFTIDVLMLVARK
;
A
#
# COMPACT_ATOMS: atom_id res chain seq x y z
N MET A 1 9.72 -24.22 2.76
CA MET A 1 8.71 -23.52 3.59
C MET A 1 8.57 -22.03 3.22
N THR A 2 9.21 -21.55 2.16
CA THR A 2 9.33 -20.13 1.80
C THR A 2 8.09 -19.49 1.17
N ASN A 3 7.10 -20.23 0.67
CA ASN A 3 5.95 -19.61 -0.03
C ASN A 3 4.67 -19.48 0.83
N ALA A 4 4.72 -19.76 2.14
CA ALA A 4 3.49 -19.79 2.96
C ALA A 4 2.83 -18.39 3.10
N HIS A 5 3.64 -17.35 3.35
CA HIS A 5 3.15 -15.96 3.44
C HIS A 5 2.68 -15.43 2.10
N GLU A 6 3.46 -15.67 1.03
CA GLU A 6 3.12 -15.28 -0.33
C GLU A 6 1.75 -15.85 -0.76
N LYS A 7 1.52 -17.14 -0.49
CA LYS A 7 0.23 -17.78 -0.74
C LYS A 7 -0.90 -17.19 0.08
N LEU A 8 -0.62 -16.76 1.31
CA LEU A 8 -1.61 -16.13 2.17
C LEU A 8 -2.01 -14.75 1.61
N VAL A 9 -1.04 -13.93 1.21
CA VAL A 9 -1.28 -12.65 0.52
C VAL A 9 -2.06 -12.89 -0.77
N GLU A 10 -1.62 -13.82 -1.62
CA GLU A 10 -2.32 -14.11 -2.90
C GLU A 10 -3.76 -14.58 -2.68
N ALA A 11 -3.99 -15.51 -1.75
CA ALA A 11 -5.33 -15.98 -1.39
C ALA A 11 -6.19 -14.87 -0.74
N GLN A 12 -5.55 -13.92 -0.06
CA GLN A 12 -6.21 -12.77 0.52
C GLN A 12 -6.57 -11.71 -0.51
N PHE A 13 -5.79 -11.50 -1.57
CA PHE A 13 -6.07 -10.40 -2.50
C PHE A 13 -6.72 -10.85 -3.81
N GLY A 14 -6.29 -11.97 -4.40
CA GLY A 14 -6.75 -12.42 -5.72
C GLY A 14 -8.28 -12.41 -5.89
N PRO A 15 -9.04 -13.13 -5.03
CA PRO A 15 -10.51 -13.21 -5.13
C PRO A 15 -11.25 -11.88 -4.88
N ARG A 16 -10.54 -10.81 -4.53
CA ARG A 16 -11.06 -9.51 -4.10
C ARG A 16 -10.71 -8.37 -5.08
N ALA A 17 -10.04 -8.67 -6.18
CA ALA A 17 -9.58 -7.68 -7.18
C ALA A 17 -10.67 -6.70 -7.63
N LYS A 18 -11.88 -7.21 -7.91
CA LYS A 18 -13.02 -6.38 -8.33
C LYS A 18 -13.47 -5.37 -7.27
N ALA A 19 -13.47 -5.76 -5.99
CA ALA A 19 -13.87 -4.89 -4.89
C ALA A 19 -12.89 -3.74 -4.67
N TYR A 20 -11.61 -3.95 -4.99
CA TYR A 20 -10.62 -2.87 -4.97
C TYR A 20 -10.90 -1.87 -6.08
N VAL A 21 -11.02 -2.32 -7.34
CA VAL A 21 -11.31 -1.45 -8.51
C VAL A 21 -12.57 -0.61 -8.33
N ASP A 22 -13.64 -1.20 -7.79
CA ASP A 22 -14.95 -0.54 -7.68
C ASP A 22 -15.07 0.37 -6.45
N SER A 23 -14.09 0.38 -5.53
CA SER A 23 -14.20 1.17 -4.30
C SER A 23 -13.89 2.65 -4.50
N ALA A 24 -14.92 3.49 -4.40
CA ALA A 24 -14.82 4.95 -4.53
C ALA A 24 -13.80 5.61 -3.57
N VAL A 25 -13.52 4.99 -2.41
CA VAL A 25 -12.51 5.42 -1.43
C VAL A 25 -11.08 5.27 -1.96
N HIS A 26 -10.84 4.37 -2.92
CA HIS A 26 -9.53 4.20 -3.55
C HIS A 26 -9.40 4.89 -4.90
N ALA A 27 -10.49 5.39 -5.49
CA ALA A 27 -10.47 6.06 -6.79
C ALA A 27 -10.20 7.57 -6.71
N ARG A 28 -10.43 8.20 -5.54
CA ARG A 28 -10.12 9.61 -5.24
C ARG A 28 -9.81 9.74 -3.74
N GLY A 29 -8.82 10.55 -3.39
CA GLY A 29 -8.43 10.75 -2.01
C GLY A 29 -7.20 11.65 -1.90
N PRO A 30 -6.93 12.21 -0.70
CA PRO A 30 -5.79 13.09 -0.46
C PRO A 30 -4.45 12.42 -0.79
N ASP A 31 -4.42 11.09 -0.77
CA ASP A 31 -3.26 10.27 -1.11
C ASP A 31 -2.98 10.22 -2.62
N LEU A 32 -3.99 9.95 -3.43
CA LEU A 32 -3.87 9.97 -4.89
C LEU A 32 -3.66 11.38 -5.42
N ASP A 33 -4.29 12.40 -4.83
CA ASP A 33 -4.07 13.80 -5.24
C ASP A 33 -2.62 14.23 -4.94
N ALA A 34 -2.09 13.84 -3.78
CA ALA A 34 -0.70 14.10 -3.43
C ALA A 34 0.27 13.36 -4.35
N LEU A 35 -0.01 12.09 -4.68
CA LEU A 35 0.77 11.32 -5.63
C LEU A 35 0.71 11.90 -7.05
N GLU A 36 -0.47 12.35 -7.50
CA GLU A 36 -0.66 12.98 -8.81
C GLU A 36 0.23 14.20 -8.96
N GLY A 37 0.33 15.06 -7.94
CA GLY A 37 1.25 16.19 -7.97
C GLY A 37 2.72 15.77 -8.16
N VAL A 38 3.15 14.69 -7.51
CA VAL A 38 4.53 14.20 -7.58
C VAL A 38 4.85 13.56 -8.93
N VAL A 39 3.96 12.70 -9.45
CA VAL A 39 4.16 12.05 -10.75
C VAL A 39 4.00 13.04 -11.90
N SER A 40 3.08 14.00 -11.76
CA SER A 40 2.91 15.09 -12.71
C SER A 40 4.16 15.95 -12.77
N ASP A 41 4.79 16.33 -11.65
CA ASP A 41 6.09 17.04 -11.66
C ASP A 41 7.20 16.21 -12.32
N ALA A 42 7.25 14.90 -12.04
CA ALA A 42 8.31 14.02 -12.52
C ALA A 42 8.26 13.71 -14.03
N HIS A 43 7.07 13.73 -14.65
CA HIS A 43 6.85 13.36 -16.07
C HIS A 43 7.60 12.09 -16.51
N PRO A 44 7.39 10.94 -15.84
CA PRO A 44 8.21 9.75 -16.07
C PRO A 44 8.07 9.18 -17.48
N VAL A 45 9.18 8.72 -18.04
CA VAL A 45 9.15 7.93 -19.26
C VAL A 45 8.69 6.50 -18.93
N HIS A 46 9.18 5.93 -17.82
CA HIS A 46 8.83 4.57 -17.41
C HIS A 46 8.66 4.48 -15.89
N ALA A 47 7.40 4.45 -15.45
CA ALA A 47 7.04 4.34 -14.05
C ALA A 47 6.75 2.89 -13.62
N LEU A 48 7.10 2.55 -12.38
CA LEU A 48 6.73 1.29 -11.71
C LEU A 48 5.66 1.55 -10.64
N ASP A 49 4.55 0.82 -10.71
CA ASP A 49 3.59 0.65 -9.61
C ASP A 49 3.90 -0.68 -8.90
N LEU A 50 4.50 -0.63 -7.72
CA LEU A 50 4.97 -1.80 -6.97
C LEU A 50 3.97 -2.18 -5.88
N GLY A 51 3.39 -3.38 -6.02
CA GLY A 51 2.23 -3.79 -5.23
C GLY A 51 0.94 -3.18 -5.78
N ALA A 52 0.74 -3.30 -7.09
CA ALA A 52 -0.26 -2.53 -7.84
C ALA A 52 -1.72 -2.84 -7.42
N GLY A 53 -2.01 -4.02 -6.87
CA GLY A 53 -3.33 -4.44 -6.45
C GLY A 53 -4.40 -4.22 -7.53
N GLY A 54 -5.42 -3.39 -7.23
CA GLY A 54 -6.47 -3.04 -8.19
C GLY A 54 -6.04 -2.08 -9.31
N GLY A 55 -4.82 -1.55 -9.27
CA GLY A 55 -4.22 -0.71 -10.32
C GLY A 55 -4.51 0.80 -10.23
N HIS A 56 -5.09 1.31 -9.14
CA HIS A 56 -5.41 2.75 -9.02
C HIS A 56 -4.21 3.67 -9.27
N VAL A 57 -3.07 3.30 -8.70
CA VAL A 57 -1.81 4.04 -8.91
C VAL A 57 -1.35 3.88 -10.37
N SER A 58 -1.41 2.67 -10.92
CA SER A 58 -1.11 2.43 -12.34
C SER A 58 -1.94 3.30 -13.29
N TYR A 59 -3.26 3.38 -13.10
CA TYR A 59 -4.14 4.19 -13.96
C TYR A 59 -3.87 5.69 -13.79
N LEU A 60 -3.58 6.13 -12.57
CA LEU A 60 -3.23 7.52 -12.29
C LEU A 60 -1.91 7.90 -12.97
N MET A 61 -0.86 7.09 -12.79
CA MET A 61 0.44 7.35 -13.41
C MET A 61 0.38 7.29 -14.93
N ALA A 62 -0.47 6.46 -15.51
CA ALA A 62 -0.64 6.35 -16.97
C ALA A 62 -1.11 7.65 -17.64
N ARG A 63 -1.65 8.61 -16.88
CA ARG A 63 -2.03 9.95 -17.36
C ARG A 63 -0.83 10.88 -17.55
N HIS A 64 0.27 10.61 -16.86
CA HIS A 64 1.46 11.48 -16.80
C HIS A 64 2.74 10.78 -17.30
N ALA A 65 2.73 9.44 -17.35
CA ALA A 65 3.86 8.61 -17.77
C ALA A 65 3.75 8.19 -19.24
N THR A 66 4.89 8.04 -19.92
CA THR A 66 4.91 7.43 -21.27
C THR A 66 4.56 5.93 -21.20
N ARG A 67 5.05 5.23 -20.17
CA ARG A 67 4.77 3.81 -19.91
C ARG A 67 4.70 3.55 -18.42
N VAL A 68 3.79 2.67 -18.02
CA VAL A 68 3.65 2.18 -16.64
C VAL A 68 3.80 0.66 -16.63
N THR A 69 4.58 0.15 -15.67
CA THR A 69 4.57 -1.27 -15.31
C THR A 69 3.88 -1.43 -13.97
N ALA A 70 2.77 -2.17 -13.96
CA ALA A 70 2.08 -2.64 -12.77
C ALA A 70 2.69 -3.97 -12.31
N ALA A 71 3.30 -3.98 -11.13
CA ALA A 71 3.91 -5.16 -10.54
C ALA A 71 3.13 -5.61 -9.31
N ASP A 72 2.70 -6.86 -9.29
CA ASP A 72 1.97 -7.45 -8.16
C ASP A 72 2.27 -8.96 -8.03
N LEU A 73 2.10 -9.51 -6.85
CA LEU A 73 2.29 -10.94 -6.60
C LEU A 73 1.14 -11.77 -7.19
N SER A 74 -0.08 -11.22 -7.24
CA SER A 74 -1.29 -11.93 -7.66
C SER A 74 -1.56 -11.77 -9.16
N GLU A 75 -1.56 -12.89 -9.89
CA GLU A 75 -1.92 -12.88 -11.32
C GLU A 75 -3.40 -12.50 -11.54
N GLU A 76 -4.29 -12.78 -10.57
CA GLU A 76 -5.70 -12.37 -10.63
C GLU A 76 -5.86 -10.84 -10.54
N MET A 77 -5.05 -10.17 -9.72
CA MET A 77 -4.98 -8.71 -9.67
C MET A 77 -4.48 -8.16 -11.01
N LEU A 78 -3.39 -8.71 -11.54
CA LEU A 78 -2.82 -8.28 -12.82
C LEU A 78 -3.78 -8.49 -13.99
N ALA A 79 -4.51 -9.61 -14.02
CA ALA A 79 -5.56 -9.85 -15.02
C ALA A 79 -6.66 -8.78 -14.94
N THR A 80 -7.05 -8.38 -13.73
CA THR A 80 -8.00 -7.29 -13.49
C THR A 80 -7.45 -5.95 -13.99
N ILE A 81 -6.18 -5.64 -13.71
CA ILE A 81 -5.52 -4.43 -14.22
C ILE A 81 -5.55 -4.39 -15.74
N ARG A 82 -5.16 -5.48 -16.41
CA ARG A 82 -5.17 -5.58 -17.88
C ARG A 82 -6.59 -5.38 -18.44
N ALA A 83 -7.61 -5.93 -17.80
CA ALA A 83 -9.00 -5.79 -18.23
C ALA A 83 -9.50 -4.34 -18.09
N THR A 84 -9.26 -3.71 -16.94
CA THR A 84 -9.65 -2.32 -16.66
C THR A 84 -8.89 -1.33 -17.54
N ALA A 85 -7.58 -1.53 -17.74
CA ALA A 85 -6.78 -0.71 -18.64
C ALA A 85 -7.34 -0.74 -20.08
N ARG A 86 -7.68 -1.93 -20.60
CA ARG A 86 -8.33 -2.08 -21.91
C ARG A 86 -9.70 -1.39 -21.96
N ALA A 87 -10.53 -1.56 -20.94
CA ALA A 87 -11.85 -0.92 -20.88
C ALA A 87 -11.77 0.61 -20.86
N ASN A 88 -10.71 1.17 -20.26
CA ASN A 88 -10.47 2.61 -20.18
C ASN A 88 -9.60 3.16 -21.33
N GLY A 89 -9.22 2.34 -22.32
CA GLY A 89 -8.38 2.76 -23.43
C GLY A 89 -6.93 3.11 -23.05
N LEU A 90 -6.46 2.63 -21.90
CA LEU A 90 -5.10 2.87 -21.40
C LEU A 90 -4.14 1.83 -22.03
N ALA A 91 -3.53 2.21 -23.15
CA ALA A 91 -2.62 1.34 -23.91
C ALA A 91 -1.17 1.32 -23.38
N ASN A 92 -0.84 2.17 -22.40
CA ASN A 92 0.51 2.37 -21.87
C ASN A 92 0.74 1.70 -20.51
N ILE A 93 -0.06 0.69 -20.14
CA ILE A 93 0.09 -0.07 -18.90
C ILE A 93 0.41 -1.53 -19.22
N ASP A 94 1.57 -1.99 -18.76
CA ASP A 94 1.96 -3.40 -18.74
C ASP A 94 1.81 -3.98 -17.33
N ALA A 95 1.50 -5.26 -17.24
CA ALA A 95 1.32 -5.96 -15.96
C ALA A 95 2.28 -7.15 -15.85
N ALA A 96 3.07 -7.18 -14.77
CA ALA A 96 4.13 -8.15 -14.53
C ALA A 96 3.99 -8.79 -13.14
N GLN A 97 3.95 -10.11 -13.08
CA GLN A 97 3.95 -10.82 -11.81
C GLN A 97 5.32 -10.70 -11.14
N ALA A 98 5.35 -10.14 -9.94
CA ALA A 98 6.59 -9.90 -9.22
C ALA A 98 6.38 -9.92 -7.71
N LEU A 99 7.37 -10.47 -7.01
CA LEU A 99 7.50 -10.34 -5.56
C LEU A 99 8.35 -9.09 -5.28
N ALA A 100 7.91 -8.23 -4.35
CA ALA A 100 8.62 -6.97 -4.07
C ALA A 100 10.08 -7.20 -3.66
N GLU A 101 10.32 -8.28 -2.90
CA GLU A 101 11.64 -8.68 -2.43
C GLU A 101 12.53 -9.30 -3.52
N ARG A 102 12.01 -9.52 -4.73
CA ARG A 102 12.75 -10.10 -5.87
C ARG A 102 12.12 -9.69 -7.21
N LEU A 103 12.45 -8.50 -7.67
CA LEU A 103 11.89 -7.91 -8.89
C LEU A 103 12.57 -8.47 -10.15
N PRO A 104 11.81 -8.91 -11.17
CA PRO A 104 12.35 -9.46 -12.41
C PRO A 104 12.81 -8.38 -13.40
N PHE A 105 13.19 -7.20 -12.91
CA PHE A 105 13.57 -6.04 -13.74
C PHE A 105 15.07 -5.75 -13.64
N PRO A 106 15.69 -5.22 -14.70
CA PRO A 106 17.09 -4.77 -14.67
C PRO A 106 17.31 -3.64 -13.66
N ASP A 107 18.58 -3.42 -13.32
CA ASP A 107 19.01 -2.26 -12.54
C ASP A 107 18.70 -0.97 -13.30
N ALA A 108 18.32 0.09 -12.57
CA ALA A 108 18.07 1.42 -13.12
C ALA A 108 17.08 1.45 -14.32
N HIS A 109 16.09 0.57 -14.31
CA HIS A 109 15.11 0.43 -15.39
C HIS A 109 14.01 1.49 -15.36
N PHE A 110 13.59 1.94 -14.18
CA PHE A 110 12.46 2.87 -14.00
C PHE A 110 12.94 4.26 -13.62
N ASP A 111 12.26 5.29 -14.10
CA ASP A 111 12.53 6.68 -13.75
C ASP A 111 11.53 7.30 -12.76
N PHE A 112 10.56 6.51 -12.32
CA PHE A 112 9.70 6.79 -11.17
C PHE A 112 9.17 5.49 -10.58
N LEU A 113 8.97 5.45 -9.26
CA LEU A 113 8.37 4.30 -8.57
C LEU A 113 7.30 4.80 -7.61
N ALA A 114 6.18 4.09 -7.53
CA ALA A 114 5.18 4.28 -6.49
C ALA A 114 4.80 2.94 -5.86
N SER A 115 4.54 2.94 -4.56
CA SER A 115 3.91 1.82 -3.85
C SER A 115 2.89 2.38 -2.86
N ARG A 116 1.66 1.86 -2.90
CA ARG A 116 0.55 2.37 -2.09
C ARG A 116 -0.19 1.22 -1.40
N TYR A 117 -0.27 1.27 -0.07
CA TYR A 117 -0.93 0.27 0.78
C TYR A 117 -0.49 -1.16 0.47
N SER A 118 0.82 -1.35 0.30
CA SER A 118 1.41 -2.66 -0.03
C SER A 118 2.56 -3.04 0.91
N VAL A 119 3.34 -2.07 1.40
CA VAL A 119 4.58 -2.36 2.14
C VAL A 119 4.30 -3.05 3.47
N HIS A 120 3.17 -2.75 4.12
CA HIS A 120 2.73 -3.47 5.32
C HIS A 120 2.45 -4.97 5.11
N HIS A 121 2.42 -5.47 3.87
CA HIS A 121 2.34 -6.90 3.54
C HIS A 121 3.68 -7.53 3.17
N TRP A 122 4.73 -6.73 2.95
CA TRP A 122 6.03 -7.23 2.55
C TRP A 122 6.66 -7.97 3.71
N ARG A 123 7.09 -9.21 3.45
CA ARG A 123 7.64 -10.09 4.47
C ARG A 123 9.05 -9.63 4.88
N ASP A 124 9.82 -9.14 3.92
CA ASP A 124 11.11 -8.50 4.16
C ASP A 124 11.12 -7.11 3.52
N VAL A 125 10.70 -6.11 4.30
CA VAL A 125 10.66 -4.71 3.87
C VAL A 125 12.04 -4.21 3.42
N GLU A 126 13.11 -4.67 4.05
CA GLU A 126 14.46 -4.26 3.69
C GLU A 126 14.87 -4.83 2.33
N ALA A 127 14.52 -6.09 2.04
CA ALA A 127 14.73 -6.68 0.72
C ALA A 127 13.90 -5.96 -0.35
N GLY A 128 12.62 -5.70 -0.09
CA GLY A 128 11.75 -4.97 -1.01
C GLY A 128 12.26 -3.56 -1.31
N LEU A 129 12.70 -2.81 -0.29
CA LEU A 129 13.26 -1.47 -0.49
C LEU A 129 14.62 -1.49 -1.21
N ARG A 130 15.47 -2.50 -0.98
CA ARG A 130 16.70 -2.69 -1.76
C ARG A 130 16.41 -2.96 -3.24
N GLU A 131 15.41 -3.78 -3.55
CA GLU A 131 14.97 -4.02 -4.92
C GLU A 131 14.39 -2.75 -5.55
N ALA A 132 13.55 -2.01 -4.82
CA ALA A 132 13.02 -0.72 -5.26
C ALA A 132 14.16 0.27 -5.58
N HIS A 133 15.17 0.38 -4.72
CA HIS A 133 16.37 1.15 -5.01
C HIS A 133 17.12 0.62 -6.24
N ARG A 134 17.32 -0.70 -6.37
CA ARG A 134 18.07 -1.31 -7.48
C ARG A 134 17.44 -0.98 -8.84
N VAL A 135 16.13 -1.18 -8.98
CA VAL A 135 15.41 -0.99 -10.26
C VAL A 135 15.16 0.49 -10.59
N LEU A 136 15.20 1.38 -9.60
CA LEU A 136 15.08 2.83 -9.82
C LEU A 136 16.38 3.41 -10.38
N ALA A 137 16.29 4.27 -11.39
CA ALA A 137 17.47 4.93 -11.95
C ALA A 137 18.06 5.98 -10.98
N PRO A 138 19.38 6.26 -11.03
CA PRO A 138 20.01 7.24 -10.17
C PRO A 138 19.37 8.63 -10.28
N GLY A 139 19.20 9.33 -9.15
CA GLY A 139 18.60 10.65 -9.10
C GLY A 139 17.08 10.66 -9.25
N ARG A 140 16.42 9.50 -9.37
CA ARG A 140 14.96 9.40 -9.56
C ARG A 140 14.21 9.20 -8.26
N ARG A 141 12.90 9.46 -8.29
CA ARG A 141 12.04 9.49 -7.11
C ARG A 141 11.24 8.19 -6.97
N ALA A 142 11.06 7.77 -5.73
CA ALA A 142 10.11 6.76 -5.30
C ALA A 142 9.12 7.37 -4.31
N ALA A 143 7.83 7.08 -4.46
CA ALA A 143 6.78 7.47 -3.53
C ALA A 143 6.23 6.22 -2.80
N PHE A 144 6.23 6.25 -1.48
CA PHE A 144 5.65 5.20 -0.64
C PHE A 144 4.49 5.80 0.16
N ILE A 145 3.30 5.20 0.03
CA ILE A 145 2.09 5.62 0.73
C ILE A 145 1.60 4.43 1.55
N ASP A 146 1.51 4.58 2.87
CA ASP A 146 1.02 3.50 3.70
C ASP A 146 0.40 3.98 5.01
N VAL A 147 -0.36 3.08 5.64
CA VAL A 147 -0.74 3.21 7.05
C VAL A 147 0.54 3.14 7.89
N TYR A 148 0.64 3.98 8.92
CA TYR A 148 1.81 3.97 9.79
C TYR A 148 1.43 3.95 11.26
N ALA A 149 2.22 3.21 12.04
CA ALA A 149 1.99 3.10 13.47
C ALA A 149 2.34 4.40 14.22
N PRO A 150 1.47 4.88 15.13
CA PRO A 150 1.80 5.98 16.02
C PRO A 150 2.97 5.63 16.95
N ALA A 151 3.79 6.61 17.33
CA ALA A 151 5.00 6.38 18.11
C ALA A 151 4.77 5.81 19.53
N LYS A 152 3.55 5.93 20.08
CA LYS A 152 3.22 5.40 21.41
C LYS A 152 2.94 3.90 21.29
N ALA A 153 3.68 3.09 22.05
CA ALA A 153 3.62 1.62 21.98
C ALA A 153 2.20 1.04 22.12
N GLN A 154 1.37 1.61 22.99
CA GLN A 154 -0.02 1.16 23.18
C GLN A 154 -0.92 1.45 21.96
N LEU A 155 -0.65 2.53 21.22
CA LEU A 155 -1.37 2.86 19.99
C LEU A 155 -0.90 1.97 18.83
N ASP A 156 0.43 1.77 18.69
CA ASP A 156 1.01 0.81 17.74
C ASP A 156 0.42 -0.58 17.97
N THR A 157 0.52 -1.10 19.20
CA THR A 157 0.00 -2.44 19.56
C THR A 157 -1.48 -2.60 19.24
N HIS A 158 -2.31 -1.59 19.52
CA HIS A 158 -3.72 -1.63 19.18
C HIS A 158 -3.93 -1.72 17.66
N LEU A 159 -3.25 -0.86 16.88
CA LEU A 159 -3.34 -0.87 15.43
C LEU A 159 -2.94 -2.23 14.84
N GLN A 160 -1.79 -2.77 15.25
CA GLN A 160 -1.32 -4.07 14.73
C GLN A 160 -2.31 -5.20 15.06
N ALA A 161 -2.88 -5.19 16.26
CA ALA A 161 -3.86 -6.20 16.65
C ALA A 161 -5.14 -6.11 15.81
N VAL A 162 -5.63 -4.90 15.56
CA VAL A 162 -6.83 -4.65 14.74
C VAL A 162 -6.59 -5.06 13.29
N GLU A 163 -5.46 -4.69 12.68
CA GLU A 163 -5.13 -5.07 11.30
C GLU A 163 -4.89 -6.58 11.16
N LEU A 164 -4.17 -7.23 12.09
CA LEU A 164 -3.92 -8.67 12.03
C LEU A 164 -5.21 -9.50 12.19
N LEU A 165 -6.14 -9.05 13.04
CA LEU A 165 -7.45 -9.70 13.15
C LEU A 165 -8.26 -9.56 11.86
N ARG A 166 -8.18 -8.41 11.19
CA ARG A 166 -8.84 -8.19 9.90
C ARG A 166 -8.23 -9.03 8.78
N ASP A 167 -6.91 -9.03 8.71
CA ASP A 167 -6.14 -9.60 7.63
C ASP A 167 -4.90 -10.32 8.16
N ALA A 168 -4.94 -11.66 8.09
CA ALA A 168 -3.84 -12.51 8.53
C ALA A 168 -2.57 -12.38 7.67
N SER A 169 -2.67 -11.77 6.48
CA SER A 169 -1.51 -11.48 5.61
C SER A 169 -0.80 -10.17 5.98
N HIS A 170 -1.33 -9.40 6.92
CA HIS A 170 -0.68 -8.23 7.49
C HIS A 170 0.66 -8.61 8.13
N VAL A 171 1.71 -7.84 7.82
CA VAL A 171 3.03 -8.00 8.45
C VAL A 171 3.21 -6.93 9.52
N ARG A 172 3.18 -5.65 9.13
CA ARG A 172 3.39 -4.53 10.05
C ARG A 172 3.02 -3.20 9.42
N ASP A 173 2.23 -2.39 10.13
CA ASP A 173 2.22 -0.95 9.89
C ASP A 173 3.46 -0.35 10.53
N TYR A 174 4.45 0.02 9.73
CA TYR A 174 5.71 0.55 10.27
C TYR A 174 5.51 1.95 10.84
N SER A 175 6.15 2.23 11.98
CA SER A 175 6.21 3.60 12.50
C SER A 175 7.06 4.49 11.59
N LEU A 176 6.91 5.82 11.71
CA LEU A 176 7.72 6.76 10.94
C LEU A 176 9.23 6.56 11.18
N ALA A 177 9.64 6.23 12.40
CA ALA A 177 11.05 5.97 12.71
C ALA A 177 11.57 4.73 11.97
N GLU A 178 10.77 3.67 11.88
CA GLU A 178 11.11 2.47 11.13
C GLU A 178 11.19 2.74 9.63
N TRP A 179 10.23 3.50 9.08
CA TRP A 179 10.26 3.95 7.69
C TRP A 179 11.53 4.73 7.34
N VAL A 180 11.87 5.74 8.15
CA VAL A 180 13.08 6.56 7.94
C VAL A 180 14.33 5.67 7.98
N ALA A 181 14.41 4.76 8.94
CA ALA A 181 15.56 3.87 9.08
C ALA A 181 15.67 2.89 7.91
N ALA A 182 14.56 2.30 7.47
CA ALA A 182 14.52 1.33 6.38
C ALA A 182 14.87 1.97 5.03
N LEU A 183 14.31 3.14 4.71
CA LEU A 183 14.66 3.89 3.51
C LEU A 183 16.13 4.31 3.51
N SER A 184 16.65 4.77 4.65
CA SER A 184 18.06 5.14 4.78
C SER A 184 18.99 3.94 4.54
N ARG A 185 18.66 2.76 5.10
CA ARG A 185 19.43 1.52 4.86
C ARG A 185 19.38 1.06 3.39
N ALA A 186 18.27 1.33 2.70
CA ALA A 186 18.13 1.07 1.27
C ALA A 186 18.75 2.16 0.37
N ALA A 187 19.46 3.14 0.94
CA ALA A 187 20.04 4.28 0.22
C ALA A 187 18.99 5.13 -0.53
N LEU A 188 17.80 5.26 0.03
CA LEU A 188 16.73 6.16 -0.45
C LEU A 188 16.62 7.35 0.50
N SER A 189 16.96 8.54 0.01
CA SER A 189 16.96 9.78 0.79
C SER A 189 15.58 10.44 0.75
N ILE A 190 14.93 10.57 1.90
CA ILE A 190 13.60 11.20 1.99
C ILE A 190 13.70 12.69 1.64
N GLU A 191 12.92 13.14 0.65
CA GLU A 191 12.80 14.55 0.26
C GLU A 191 11.59 15.22 0.90
N THR A 192 10.47 14.50 0.93
CA THR A 192 9.22 15.03 1.48
C THR A 192 8.48 13.97 2.27
N LEU A 193 7.83 14.43 3.33
CA LEU A 193 6.89 13.67 4.14
C LEU A 193 5.57 14.43 4.17
N ARG A 194 4.47 13.73 3.90
CA ARG A 194 3.11 14.21 4.13
C ARG A 194 2.37 13.18 4.96
N SER A 195 1.38 13.63 5.73
CA SER A 195 0.51 12.74 6.48
C SER A 195 -0.91 13.29 6.53
N TRP A 196 -1.87 12.39 6.59
CA TRP A 196 -3.28 12.70 6.79
C TRP A 196 -3.94 11.56 7.56
N ARG A 197 -5.21 11.76 7.92
CA ARG A 197 -6.00 10.75 8.62
C ARG A 197 -7.17 10.31 7.76
N ILE A 198 -7.50 9.02 7.80
CA ILE A 198 -8.60 8.44 7.02
C ILE A 198 -9.58 7.77 7.98
N ARG A 199 -10.85 8.17 7.92
CA ARG A 199 -11.95 7.44 8.57
C ARG A 199 -12.26 6.17 7.78
N LEU A 200 -12.25 5.04 8.47
CA LEU A 200 -12.62 3.74 7.98
C LEU A 200 -14.00 3.38 8.50
N ASP A 201 -14.93 3.14 7.59
CA ASP A 201 -16.22 2.52 7.90
C ASP A 201 -16.01 1.04 8.24
N PHE A 202 -16.38 0.63 9.45
CA PHE A 202 -16.03 -0.70 9.97
C PHE A 202 -16.59 -1.85 9.15
N ASP A 203 -17.86 -1.78 8.80
CA ASP A 203 -18.55 -2.83 8.06
C ASP A 203 -17.97 -2.97 6.64
N SER A 204 -17.78 -1.86 5.94
CA SER A 204 -17.12 -1.85 4.63
C SER A 204 -15.67 -2.31 4.71
N TRP A 205 -14.91 -1.87 5.71
CA TRP A 205 -13.50 -2.20 5.90
C TRP A 205 -13.27 -3.69 6.20
N THR A 206 -14.12 -4.30 7.03
CA THR A 206 -14.07 -5.75 7.31
C THR A 206 -14.60 -6.58 6.15
N ALA A 207 -15.71 -6.16 5.51
CA ALA A 207 -16.30 -6.86 4.38
C ALA A 207 -15.36 -6.91 3.16
N ARG A 208 -14.63 -5.82 2.88
CA ARG A 208 -13.63 -5.77 1.81
C ARG A 208 -12.59 -6.89 1.92
N MET A 209 -12.18 -7.23 3.14
CA MET A 209 -11.21 -8.31 3.39
C MET A 209 -11.87 -9.68 3.59
N ARG A 210 -13.20 -9.75 3.60
CA ARG A 210 -13.97 -10.94 4.03
C ARG A 210 -13.50 -11.44 5.40
N THR A 211 -13.34 -10.49 6.32
CA THR A 211 -12.89 -10.77 7.69
C THR A 211 -13.83 -11.81 8.32
N PRO A 212 -13.31 -12.90 8.92
CA PRO A 212 -14.15 -13.87 9.62
C PRO A 212 -15.00 -13.18 10.70
N ALA A 213 -16.26 -13.60 10.86
CA ALA A 213 -17.19 -12.98 11.80
C ALA A 213 -16.64 -12.96 13.24
N ASP A 214 -15.95 -14.04 13.65
CA ASP A 214 -15.32 -14.15 14.96
C ASP A 214 -14.21 -13.11 15.14
N ASN A 215 -13.40 -12.89 14.11
CA ASN A 215 -12.35 -11.86 14.13
C ASN A 215 -12.95 -10.45 14.15
N ALA A 216 -14.00 -10.19 13.37
CA ALA A 216 -14.70 -8.91 13.41
C ALA A 216 -15.26 -8.63 14.81
N ARG A 217 -15.86 -9.63 15.49
CA ARG A 217 -16.28 -9.52 16.89
C ARG A 217 -15.10 -9.26 17.83
N ALA A 218 -13.96 -9.91 17.61
CA ALA A 218 -12.76 -9.68 18.41
C ALA A 218 -12.23 -8.24 18.27
N ILE A 219 -12.23 -7.69 17.05
CA ILE A 219 -11.88 -6.28 16.82
C ILE A 219 -12.82 -5.37 17.60
N ARG A 220 -14.13 -5.61 17.55
CA ARG A 220 -15.11 -4.83 18.33
C ARG A 220 -14.90 -4.94 19.83
N ALA A 221 -14.53 -6.12 20.33
CA ALA A 221 -14.21 -6.33 21.73
C ALA A 221 -12.96 -5.53 22.15
N LEU A 222 -11.90 -5.53 21.32
CA LEU A 222 -10.71 -4.71 21.55
C LEU A 222 -11.02 -3.22 21.57
N GLN A 223 -11.85 -2.75 20.63
CA GLN A 223 -12.28 -1.35 20.57
C GLN A 223 -13.11 -0.95 21.81
N ALA A 224 -14.04 -1.80 22.25
CA ALA A 224 -14.87 -1.53 23.43
C ALA A 224 -14.07 -1.53 24.74
N ALA A 225 -12.99 -2.32 24.81
CA ALA A 225 -12.07 -2.37 25.95
C ALA A 225 -10.92 -1.35 25.87
N ALA A 226 -10.85 -0.56 24.79
CA ALA A 226 -9.78 0.41 24.58
C ALA A 226 -9.77 1.48 25.68
N THR A 227 -8.56 1.92 26.08
CA THR A 227 -8.42 3.05 26.99
C THR A 227 -8.92 4.34 26.31
N ALA A 228 -9.26 5.36 27.11
CA ALA A 228 -9.69 6.65 26.57
C ALA A 228 -8.65 7.28 25.62
N GLU A 229 -7.36 7.02 25.85
CA GLU A 229 -6.29 7.48 24.97
C GLU A 229 -6.29 6.78 23.61
N VAL A 230 -6.45 5.46 23.59
CA VAL A 230 -6.53 4.67 22.35
C VAL A 230 -7.80 5.04 21.57
N ALA A 231 -8.95 5.03 22.26
CA ALA A 231 -10.23 5.38 21.65
C ALA A 231 -10.26 6.82 21.13
N GLY A 232 -9.64 7.76 21.87
CA GLY A 232 -9.50 9.15 21.45
C GLY A 232 -8.57 9.32 20.25
N HIS A 233 -7.40 8.64 20.23
CA HIS A 233 -6.48 8.72 19.10
C HIS A 233 -7.13 8.22 17.81
N PHE A 234 -7.65 7.00 17.82
CA PHE A 234 -8.28 6.38 16.65
C PHE A 234 -9.71 6.88 16.41
N ALA A 235 -10.22 7.84 17.19
CA ALA A 235 -11.59 8.34 17.08
C ALA A 235 -12.62 7.20 16.92
N ILE A 236 -12.55 6.21 17.81
CA ILE A 236 -13.37 5.00 17.72
C ILE A 236 -14.84 5.37 17.93
N GLU A 237 -15.68 5.03 16.96
CA GLU A 237 -17.10 5.31 16.94
C GLU A 237 -17.94 4.14 17.46
N PRO A 238 -19.19 4.38 17.91
CA PRO A 238 -20.06 3.32 18.42
C PRO A 238 -20.36 2.20 17.41
N ASP A 239 -20.35 2.51 16.11
CA ASP A 239 -20.51 1.55 15.02
C ASP A 239 -19.20 0.80 14.69
N GLY A 240 -18.11 1.09 15.41
CA GLY A 240 -16.79 0.47 15.24
C GLY A 240 -15.93 1.15 14.20
N SER A 241 -16.48 2.14 13.48
CA SER A 241 -15.71 2.97 12.56
C SER A 241 -14.62 3.69 13.33
N PHE A 242 -13.48 3.90 12.68
CA PHE A 242 -12.30 4.46 13.34
C PHE A 242 -11.43 5.19 12.33
N THR A 243 -10.49 5.98 12.82
CA THR A 243 -9.60 6.82 12.02
C THR A 243 -8.17 6.35 12.18
N ILE A 244 -7.50 6.10 11.05
CA ILE A 244 -6.09 5.71 11.00
C ILE A 244 -5.23 6.83 10.44
N ASP A 245 -3.93 6.75 10.73
CA ASP A 245 -2.91 7.68 10.25
C ASP A 245 -2.21 7.08 9.02
N VAL A 246 -2.12 7.87 7.96
CA VAL A 246 -1.48 7.51 6.70
C VAL A 246 -0.38 8.51 6.41
N LEU A 247 0.74 8.01 5.86
CA LEU A 247 1.83 8.85 5.38
C LEU A 247 2.07 8.67 3.89
N MET A 248 2.71 9.67 3.31
CA MET A 248 3.42 9.55 2.04
C MET A 248 4.85 10.06 2.22
N LEU A 249 5.80 9.22 1.83
CA LEU A 249 7.22 9.53 1.75
C LEU A 249 7.62 9.59 0.29
N VAL A 250 8.16 10.71 -0.16
CA VAL A 250 8.86 10.78 -1.45
C VAL A 250 10.34 10.74 -1.15
N ALA A 251 11.03 9.74 -1.66
CA ALA A 251 12.46 9.55 -1.51
C ALA A 251 13.16 9.60 -2.87
N ARG A 252 14.42 10.04 -2.88
CA ARG A 252 15.30 10.05 -4.05
C ARG A 252 16.39 9.00 -3.88
N LYS A 253 16.69 8.28 -4.96
CA LYS A 253 17.93 7.49 -5.09
C LYS A 253 19.12 8.38 -5.43
#